data_AF-A0A392NQS3-F1
#
_entry.id   AF-A0A392NQS3-F1
#
_cell.length_a   1.000
_cell.length_b   1.000
_cell.length_c   1.000
_cell.angle_alpha   90.00
_cell.angle_beta   90.00
_cell.angle_gamma   90.00
#
_symmetry.space_group_name_H-M   'P 1'
#
loop_
_entity.id
_entity.type
_entity.pdbx_description
1 polymer ?
#
loop_
_entity_poly.entity_id
_entity_poly.type
_entity_poly.pdbx_seq_one_letter_code
_entity_poly.pdbx_strand_id
1 'polypeptide(L)' 'MLNEDELRDAVLLVFANKQDLPNAMNAAEITDKLGLHSLRQRHWYIQSTCATSGEGLYEGLDWLSNNIANK' A
#
# COMPACT_ATOMS: atom_id res chain seq x y z
N MET A 1 -3.30 8.66 13.41
CA MET A 1 -3.76 8.21 12.09
C MET A 1 -4.11 6.73 12.07
N LEU A 2 -3.21 5.76 11.83
CA LEU A 2 -3.66 4.35 11.71
C LEU A 2 -4.23 3.69 13.00
N ASN A 3 -3.98 4.30 14.16
CA ASN A 3 -4.51 3.87 15.46
C ASN A 3 -5.80 4.62 15.86
N GLU A 4 -6.33 5.48 14.99
CA GLU A 4 -7.63 6.13 15.21
C GLU A 4 -8.74 5.09 15.03
N ASP A 5 -9.74 5.13 15.90
CA ASP A 5 -10.82 4.13 15.94
C ASP A 5 -11.60 4.10 14.62
N GLU A 6 -11.75 5.26 13.98
CA GLU A 6 -12.39 5.43 12.67
C GLU A 6 -11.71 4.62 11.56
N LEU A 7 -10.41 4.33 11.73
CA LEU A 7 -9.62 3.59 10.76
C LEU A 7 -9.36 2.15 11.17
N ARG A 8 -9.81 1.69 12.34
CA ARG A 8 -9.46 0.36 12.89
C ARG A 8 -9.67 -0.78 11.89
N ASP A 9 -10.79 -0.75 11.16
CA ASP A 9 -11.19 -1.82 10.25
C ASP A 9 -10.92 -1.49 8.77
N ALA A 10 -10.18 -0.41 8.48
CA ALA A 10 -9.88 0.01 7.11
C ALA A 10 -8.79 -0.87 6.46
N VAL A 11 -9.00 -1.25 5.20
CA VAL A 11 -7.97 -1.89 4.37
C VAL A 11 -6.90 -0.85 3.99
N LEU A 12 -5.62 -1.24 4.04
CA LEU A 12 -4.50 -0.34 3.76
C LEU A 12 -3.80 -0.71 2.44
N LEU A 13 -3.96 0.11 1.41
CA LEU A 13 -3.10 0.06 0.23
C LEU A 13 -1.98 1.09 0.37
N VAL A 14 -0.73 0.65 0.20
CA VAL A 14 0.45 1.50 0.14
C VAL A 14 0.98 1.51 -1.30
N PHE A 15 1.03 2.69 -1.92
CA PHE A 15 1.74 2.86 -3.18
C PHE A 15 3.22 3.19 -2.90
N ALA A 16 4.11 2.26 -3.26
CA ALA A 16 5.55 2.49 -3.36
C ALA A 16 5.84 3.35 -4.59
N ASN A 17 5.43 4.62 -4.54
CA ASN A 17 5.44 5.52 -5.69
C ASN A 17 6.84 6.05 -6.02
N LYS A 18 6.98 6.59 -7.24
CA LYS A 18 8.19 7.19 -7.81
C LYS A 18 9.30 6.20 -8.15
N GLN A 19 8.91 5.00 -8.61
CA GLN A 19 9.84 3.93 -8.98
C GLN A 19 10.67 4.26 -10.24
N ASP A 20 10.33 5.35 -10.94
CA ASP A 20 11.08 5.94 -12.04
C ASP A 20 12.34 6.70 -11.57
N LEU A 21 12.42 7.10 -10.30
CA LEU A 21 13.53 7.89 -9.80
C LEU A 21 14.76 7.03 -9.46
N PRO A 22 15.98 7.56 -9.68
CA PRO A 22 17.18 6.91 -9.18
C PRO A 22 17.11 6.83 -7.64
N ASN A 23 17.52 5.67 -7.10
CA ASN A 23 17.47 5.36 -5.66
C ASN A 23 16.05 5.23 -5.08
N ALA A 24 15.03 5.00 -5.91
CA ALA A 24 13.73 4.58 -5.41
C ALA A 24 13.88 3.30 -4.57
N MET A 25 13.32 3.31 -3.37
CA MET A 25 13.26 2.12 -2.53
C MET A 25 12.26 1.14 -3.14
N ASN A 26 12.63 -0.14 -3.16
CA ASN A 26 11.72 -1.18 -3.60
C ASN A 26 10.65 -1.46 -2.51
N ALA A 27 9.65 -2.26 -2.85
CA ALA A 27 8.53 -2.55 -1.96
C ALA A 27 8.96 -3.23 -0.63
N ALA A 28 9.98 -4.09 -0.65
CA ALA A 28 10.46 -4.76 0.56
C ALA A 28 11.12 -3.76 1.53
N GLU A 29 11.99 -2.88 1.02
CA GLU A 29 12.65 -1.85 1.83
C GLU A 29 11.64 -0.88 2.47
N ILE A 30 10.58 -0.53 1.73
CA ILE A 30 9.49 0.32 2.24
C ILE A 30 8.67 -0.44 3.29
N THR A 31 8.40 -1.71 3.08
CA THR A 31 7.67 -2.58 4.02
C THR A 31 8.38 -2.61 5.38
N ASP A 32 9.69 -2.77 5.37
CA ASP A 32 10.52 -2.77 6.58
C ASP A 32 10.53 -1.40 7.26
N LYS A 33 10.78 -0.32 6.52
CA LYS A 33 10.87 1.04 7.07
C LYS A 33 9.56 1.57 7.62
N LEU A 34 8.43 1.17 7.03
CA LEU A 34 7.09 1.50 7.53
C LEU A 34 6.61 0.52 8.61
N GLY A 35 7.35 -0.57 8.86
CA GLY A 35 6.98 -1.57 9.86
C GLY A 35 5.67 -2.28 9.54
N LEU A 36 5.33 -2.47 8.26
CA LEU A 36 4.04 -3.06 7.85
C LEU A 36 3.87 -4.50 8.38
N HIS A 37 4.96 -5.22 8.60
CA HIS A 37 4.97 -6.54 9.25
C HIS A 37 4.36 -6.55 10.66
N SER A 38 4.33 -5.40 11.35
CA SER A 38 3.70 -5.28 12.67
C SER A 38 2.17 -5.18 12.61
N LEU A 39 1.60 -4.86 11.46
CA LEU A 39 0.17 -4.68 11.24
C LEU A 39 -0.56 -6.03 11.08
N ARG A 40 -0.56 -6.85 12.12
CA ARG A 40 -1.13 -8.22 12.08
C ARG A 40 -2.64 -8.28 11.98
N GLN A 41 -3.33 -7.24 12.47
CA GLN A 41 -4.80 -7.18 12.55
C GLN A 41 -5.42 -6.36 11.41
N ARG A 42 -4.62 -5.96 10.40
CA ARG A 42 -5.06 -5.12 9.30
C ARG A 42 -4.63 -5.74 7.98
N HIS A 43 -5.57 -5.87 7.05
CA HIS A 43 -5.25 -6.27 5.69
C HIS A 43 -4.53 -5.11 4.99
N TRP A 44 -3.32 -5.40 4.52
CA TRP A 44 -2.52 -4.42 3.80
C TRP A 44 -1.86 -5.01 2.57
N TYR A 45 -1.56 -4.14 1.62
CA TYR A 45 -0.80 -4.47 0.43
C TYR A 45 0.07 -3.29 0.03
N ILE A 46 1.20 -3.59 -0.60
CA ILE A 46 2.10 -2.61 -1.15
C ILE A 46 2.27 -2.85 -2.64
N GLN A 47 2.05 -1.80 -3.43
CA GLN A 47 2.12 -1.86 -4.89
C GLN A 47 3.22 -0.92 -5.38
N SER A 48 4.14 -1.46 -6.19
CA SER A 48 5.14 -0.67 -6.92
C SER A 48 4.45 0.27 -7.90
N THR A 49 4.81 1.55 -7.94
CA THR A 49 4.04 2.54 -8.73
C THR A 49 4.88 3.67 -9.27
N CYS A 50 4.52 4.13 -10.47
CA CYS A 50 4.95 5.41 -11.02
C CYS A 50 3.72 6.21 -11.43
N ALA A 51 3.33 7.19 -10.60
CA ALA A 51 2.09 7.94 -10.81
C ALA A 51 2.08 8.77 -12.11
N THR A 52 3.25 9.16 -12.62
CA THR A 52 3.37 9.95 -13.86
C THR A 52 3.19 9.10 -15.12
N SER A 53 3.62 7.83 -15.10
CA SER A 53 3.36 6.87 -16.19
C SER A 53 2.02 6.14 -16.02
N GLY A 54 1.52 6.07 -14.79
CA GLY A 54 0.31 5.32 -14.42
C GLY A 54 0.57 3.85 -14.07
N GLU A 55 1.82 3.37 -14.17
CA GLU A 55 2.18 1.99 -13.84
C GLU A 55 1.87 1.66 -12.38
N GLY A 56 1.23 0.51 -12.14
CA GLY A 56 0.90 0.01 -10.80
C GLY A 56 -0.38 0.60 -10.20
N LEU A 57 -0.94 1.68 -10.76
CA LEU A 57 -2.14 2.31 -10.20
C LEU A 57 -3.36 1.39 -10.30
N TYR A 58 -3.57 0.78 -11.47
CA TYR A 58 -4.71 -0.10 -11.70
C TYR A 58 -4.62 -1.37 -10.84
N GLU A 59 -3.44 -1.97 -10.75
CA GLU A 59 -3.20 -3.18 -9.96
C GLU A 59 -3.45 -2.93 -8.47
N GLY A 60 -2.97 -1.80 -7.94
CA GLY A 60 -3.20 -1.44 -6.55
C GLY A 60 -4.68 -1.16 -6.26
N LEU A 61 -5.36 -0.44 -7.14
CA LEU A 61 -6.79 -0.13 -6.98
C LEU A 61 -7.68 -1.37 -7.18
N ASP A 62 -7.32 -2.27 -8.09
CA ASP A 62 -8.00 -3.56 -8.26
C ASP A 62 -7.87 -4.42 -7.01
N TRP A 63 -6.66 -4.53 -6.45
CA TRP A 63 -6.45 -5.20 -5.17
C TRP A 63 -7.32 -4.56 -4.07
N LEU A 64 -7.33 -3.24 -3.97
CA LEU A 64 -8.10 -2.55 -2.95
C LEU A 64 -9.61 -2.79 -3.12
N SER A 65 -10.13 -2.72 -4.35
CA SER A 65 -11.54 -3.01 -4.68
C SER A 65 -11.94 -4.41 -4.23
N ASN A 66 -11.10 -5.41 -4.53
CA ASN A 66 -11.34 -6.81 -4.17
C ASN A 66 -11.26 -7.08 -2.65
N ASN A 67 -10.60 -6.21 -1.88
CA ASN A 67 -10.43 -6.38 -0.43
C ASN A 67 -11.36 -5.48 0.40
N ILE A 68 -11.89 -4.39 -0.16
CA ILE A 68 -12.92 -3.56 0.50
C ILE A 68 -14.30 -4.24 0.41
N ALA A 69 -14.56 -5.03 -0.63
CA ALA A 69 -15.85 -5.67 -0.91
C ALA A 69 -16.27 -6.77 0.10
N ASN A 70 -15.42 -7.14 1.06
CA ASN A 70 -15.74 -8.14 2.09
C ASN A 70 -16.47 -7.54 3.31
N LYS A 71 -17.42 -6.63 3.09
CA LYS A 71 -18.43 -6.22 4.06
C LYS A 71 -19.82 -6.60 3.56
#